data_AF-A0A7Y3YTG2-F1
#
_entry.id   AF-A0A7Y3YTG2-F1
#
_cell.length_a   1.000
_cell.length_b   1.000
_cell.length_c   1.000
_cell.angle_alpha   90.00
_cell.angle_beta   90.00
_cell.angle_gamma   90.00
#
_symmetry.space_group_name_H-M   'P 1'
#
loop_
_entity.id
_entity.type
_entity.pdbx_description
1 polymer ?
#
loop_
_entity_poly.entity_id
_entity_poly.type
_entity_poly.pdbx_seq_one_letter_code
_entity_poly.pdbx_strand_id
1 'polypeptide(L)'
;MLELRVLNGVHKGAILPLCEGSITIGSNDSCDLTIYESNIEPTHFTLHFDGKVCSLLHQNGGVLDITNTAIEIGQTLLPNSPCRIGQTWFVYTSSDEAWLNESGPTLQTEATQQEKETPPDTAHTIKTKSKRWILASMAVLVLLFGTMMTVLLAKGSEELSSIEIEPSIPVLDASGVMKQLSEMLEERGLEAMIKVEMTDEMNVAIKGRIDLTSSGVLKRMLRRFKRTFMTQVRIDDQVIVTEQGLPFEVKTIVAGKTPHVVTNNRDILFLGDEKEGYRLVDISEDRVIFDGVSRVEVVW
;
A
#
# COMPACT_ATOMS: atom_id res chain seq x y z
N MET A 1 9.24 11.35 1.26
CA MET A 1 8.19 10.56 0.56
C MET A 1 7.42 9.77 1.61
N LEU A 2 6.13 9.43 1.45
CA LEU A 2 5.47 8.54 2.41
C LEU A 2 5.63 7.07 2.01
N GLU A 3 5.69 6.20 3.00
CA GLU A 3 5.82 4.76 2.83
C GLU A 3 5.09 4.00 3.92
N LEU A 4 4.59 2.81 3.58
CA LEU A 4 4.02 1.84 4.48
C LEU A 4 5.12 0.84 4.88
N ARG A 5 5.37 0.71 6.17
CA ARG A 5 6.36 -0.19 6.77
C ARG A 5 5.65 -1.33 7.48
N VAL A 6 6.18 -2.53 7.31
CA VAL A 6 5.75 -3.72 8.06
C VAL A 6 6.63 -3.86 9.31
N LEU A 7 6.01 -3.83 10.48
CA LEU A 7 6.72 -3.71 11.76
C LEU A 7 7.09 -5.07 12.38
N ASN A 8 6.40 -6.14 12.03
CA ASN A 8 6.62 -7.49 12.58
C ASN A 8 6.22 -8.59 11.58
N GLY A 9 6.37 -9.85 12.01
CA GLY A 9 6.05 -11.02 11.20
C GLY A 9 7.12 -11.34 10.15
N VAL A 10 6.77 -12.23 9.22
CA VAL A 10 7.68 -12.74 8.18
C VAL A 10 8.12 -11.63 7.22
N HIS A 11 7.29 -10.61 7.04
CA HIS A 11 7.56 -9.47 6.16
C HIS A 11 8.12 -8.26 6.93
N LYS A 12 8.59 -8.43 8.18
CA LYS A 12 9.23 -7.34 8.96
C LYS A 12 10.33 -6.67 8.15
N GLY A 13 10.33 -5.34 8.12
CA GLY A 13 11.31 -4.57 7.34
C GLY A 13 10.90 -4.31 5.90
N ALA A 14 9.79 -4.89 5.42
CA ALA A 14 9.24 -4.54 4.12
C ALA A 14 8.74 -3.09 4.12
N ILE A 15 9.06 -2.38 3.03
CA ILE A 15 8.70 -0.99 2.80
C ILE A 15 7.97 -0.89 1.46
N LEU A 16 6.78 -0.31 1.47
CA LEU A 16 6.00 -0.04 0.28
C LEU A 16 5.85 1.48 0.13
N PRO A 17 6.39 2.11 -0.93
CA PRO A 17 6.19 3.54 -1.13
C PRO A 17 4.70 3.84 -1.34
N LEU A 18 4.17 4.78 -0.56
CA LEU A 18 2.82 5.29 -0.71
C LEU A 18 2.83 6.40 -1.76
N CYS A 19 2.78 5.99 -3.01
CA CYS A 19 2.52 6.89 -4.12
C CYS A 19 1.01 7.15 -4.25
N GLU A 20 0.62 8.24 -4.90
CA GLU A 20 -0.79 8.52 -5.19
C GLU A 20 -1.49 7.30 -5.83
N GLY A 21 -2.59 6.87 -5.22
CA GLY A 21 -3.34 5.68 -5.60
C GLY A 21 -3.58 4.74 -4.44
N SER A 22 -3.91 3.49 -4.78
CA SER A 22 -4.31 2.49 -3.79
C SER A 22 -3.30 1.38 -3.64
N ILE A 23 -3.15 0.89 -2.41
CA ILE A 23 -2.37 -0.30 -2.04
C ILE A 23 -3.35 -1.32 -1.47
N THR A 24 -3.30 -2.53 -1.99
CA THR A 24 -4.11 -3.68 -1.57
C THR A 24 -3.28 -4.63 -0.69
N ILE A 25 -3.86 -5.06 0.42
CA ILE A 25 -3.23 -5.97 1.38
C ILE A 25 -4.18 -7.16 1.59
N GLY A 26 -3.66 -8.38 1.54
CA GLY A 26 -4.47 -9.60 1.71
C GLY A 26 -3.66 -10.87 1.59
N SER A 27 -4.30 -12.04 1.60
CA SER A 27 -3.61 -13.33 1.48
C SER A 27 -3.42 -13.81 0.03
N ASN A 28 -3.96 -13.09 -0.95
CA ASN A 28 -3.79 -13.40 -2.36
C ASN A 28 -2.46 -12.82 -2.89
N ASP A 29 -1.78 -13.57 -3.75
CA ASP A 29 -0.57 -13.15 -4.46
C ASP A 29 -0.84 -11.99 -5.44
N SER A 30 -2.11 -11.69 -5.74
CA SER A 30 -2.50 -10.51 -6.53
C SER A 30 -2.49 -9.19 -5.75
N CYS A 31 -2.36 -9.23 -4.42
CA CYS A 31 -2.28 -8.02 -3.59
C CYS A 31 -0.91 -7.33 -3.70
N ASP A 32 -0.86 -6.03 -3.44
CA ASP A 32 0.40 -5.28 -3.40
C ASP A 32 1.27 -5.71 -2.22
N LEU A 33 0.64 -6.14 -1.12
CA LEU A 33 1.29 -6.82 -0.01
C LEU A 33 0.53 -8.10 0.34
N THR A 34 1.16 -9.24 0.12
CA THR A 34 0.61 -10.55 0.48
C THR A 34 1.01 -10.93 1.90
N ILE A 35 0.04 -11.35 2.70
CA ILE A 35 0.22 -11.77 4.10
C ILE A 35 -0.27 -13.21 4.27
N TYR A 36 0.65 -14.11 4.58
CA TYR A 36 0.37 -15.53 4.78
C TYR A 36 0.04 -15.84 6.25
N GLU A 37 -1.11 -15.35 6.73
CA GLU A 37 -1.64 -15.67 8.05
C GLU A 37 -3.04 -16.29 7.96
N SER A 38 -3.36 -17.16 8.93
CA SER A 38 -4.72 -17.68 9.10
C SER A 38 -5.67 -16.53 9.46
N ASN A 39 -6.87 -16.50 8.87
CA ASN A 39 -7.88 -15.44 9.05
C ASN A 39 -7.60 -14.12 8.32
N ILE A 40 -6.73 -14.11 7.33
CA ILE A 40 -6.58 -12.98 6.40
C ILE A 40 -7.33 -13.28 5.10
N GLU A 41 -8.35 -12.46 4.81
CA GLU A 41 -9.09 -12.49 3.56
C GLU A 41 -8.19 -12.33 2.32
N PRO A 42 -8.54 -12.92 1.15
CA PRO A 42 -7.75 -12.85 -0.08
C PRO A 42 -7.37 -11.41 -0.48
N THR A 43 -8.32 -10.49 -0.35
CA THR A 43 -8.07 -9.04 -0.37
C THR A 43 -8.64 -8.49 0.91
N HIS A 44 -7.81 -8.26 1.93
CA HIS A 44 -8.24 -7.92 3.28
C HIS A 44 -8.66 -6.46 3.41
N PHE A 45 -7.82 -5.55 2.93
CA PHE A 45 -8.14 -4.14 2.87
C PHE A 45 -7.38 -3.40 1.77
N THR A 46 -7.84 -2.20 1.46
CA THR A 46 -7.21 -1.29 0.51
C THR A 46 -7.00 0.07 1.15
N LEU A 47 -5.76 0.55 1.18
CA LEU A 47 -5.45 1.94 1.49
C LEU A 47 -5.51 2.77 0.21
N HIS A 48 -5.91 4.04 0.33
CA HIS A 48 -5.80 5.03 -0.72
C HIS A 48 -5.04 6.24 -0.21
N PHE A 49 -4.00 6.63 -0.94
CA PHE A 49 -3.26 7.86 -0.69
C PHE A 49 -3.53 8.83 -1.83
N ASP A 50 -4.05 10.01 -1.53
CA ASP A 50 -4.41 11.04 -2.52
C ASP A 50 -3.31 12.09 -2.75
N GLY A 51 -2.12 11.86 -2.17
CA GLY A 51 -1.02 12.82 -2.17
C GLY A 51 -0.91 13.63 -0.88
N LYS A 52 -1.96 13.63 -0.04
CA LYS A 52 -1.99 14.34 1.24
C LYS A 52 -2.46 13.45 2.39
N VAL A 53 -3.48 12.64 2.17
CA VAL A 53 -4.19 11.87 3.18
C VAL A 53 -4.19 10.41 2.79
N CYS A 54 -3.94 9.54 3.78
CA CYS A 54 -4.09 8.09 3.63
C CYS A 54 -5.43 7.69 4.27
N SER A 55 -6.31 7.04 3.51
CA SER A 55 -7.60 6.57 4.00
C SER A 55 -7.82 5.09 3.71
N LEU A 56 -8.65 4.46 4.53
CA LEU A 56 -9.10 3.09 4.30
C LEU A 56 -10.22 3.09 3.25
N LEU A 57 -9.96 2.58 2.05
CA LEU A 57 -10.90 2.62 0.93
C LEU A 57 -11.82 1.39 0.89
N HIS A 58 -11.28 0.22 1.18
CA HIS A 58 -12.01 -1.05 1.12
C HIS A 58 -11.59 -1.96 2.27
N GLN A 59 -12.52 -2.78 2.74
CA GLN A 59 -12.29 -3.69 3.86
C GLN A 59 -13.18 -4.94 3.73
N ASN A 60 -12.56 -6.12 3.64
CA ASN A 60 -13.23 -7.42 3.78
C ASN A 60 -12.94 -8.09 5.13
N GLY A 61 -11.87 -7.68 5.82
CA GLY A 61 -11.50 -8.16 7.15
C GLY A 61 -11.17 -7.03 8.14
N GLY A 62 -11.12 -7.32 9.43
CA GLY A 62 -10.93 -6.30 10.48
C GLY A 62 -9.55 -5.65 10.47
N VAL A 63 -9.49 -4.32 10.32
CA VAL A 63 -8.29 -3.52 10.56
C VAL A 63 -8.42 -2.85 11.92
N LEU A 64 -7.41 -3.00 12.78
CA LEU A 64 -7.43 -2.52 14.16
C LEU A 64 -6.30 -1.50 14.38
N ASP A 65 -6.55 -0.47 15.17
CA ASP A 65 -5.51 0.46 15.61
C ASP A 65 -4.69 -0.10 16.80
N ILE A 66 -3.77 0.71 17.30
CA ILE A 66 -2.94 0.37 18.48
C ILE A 66 -3.75 0.10 19.76
N THR A 67 -4.98 0.62 19.85
CA THR A 67 -5.90 0.43 20.98
C THR A 67 -6.81 -0.79 20.80
N ASN A 68 -6.65 -1.53 19.69
CA ASN A 68 -7.56 -2.59 19.23
C ASN A 68 -8.97 -2.10 18.85
N THR A 69 -9.11 -0.82 18.52
CA THR A 69 -10.35 -0.27 17.97
C THR A 69 -10.39 -0.50 16.47
N ALA A 70 -11.57 -0.84 15.95
CA ALA A 70 -11.76 -1.02 14.51
C ALA A 70 -11.60 0.31 13.76
N ILE A 71 -10.78 0.28 12.71
CA ILE A 71 -10.68 1.37 11.74
C ILE A 71 -11.70 1.08 10.64
N GLU A 72 -12.62 2.01 10.43
CA GLU A 72 -13.74 1.86 9.49
C GLU A 72 -13.40 2.40 8.10
N ILE A 73 -14.07 1.89 7.08
CA ILE A 73 -13.96 2.40 5.70
C ILE A 73 -14.25 3.92 5.68
N GLY A 74 -13.42 4.65 4.93
CA GLY A 74 -13.47 6.12 4.81
C GLY A 74 -12.70 6.86 5.91
N GLN A 75 -12.25 6.18 6.96
CA GLN A 75 -11.41 6.83 7.98
C GLN A 75 -10.03 7.16 7.43
N THR A 76 -9.53 8.32 7.83
CA THR A 76 -8.17 8.76 7.59
C THR A 76 -7.25 8.09 8.62
N LEU A 77 -6.26 7.35 8.14
CA LEU A 77 -5.15 6.92 8.98
C LEU A 77 -4.26 8.14 9.21
N LEU A 78 -3.64 8.24 10.38
CA LEU A 78 -2.67 9.29 10.70
C LEU A 78 -1.24 8.78 10.52
N PRO A 79 -0.29 9.61 10.05
CA PRO A 79 1.10 9.18 9.93
C PRO A 79 1.63 8.77 11.30
N ASN A 80 2.55 7.81 11.32
CA ASN A 80 3.15 7.27 12.53
C ASN A 80 2.15 6.62 13.52
N SER A 81 0.92 6.34 13.08
CA SER A 81 -0.08 5.62 13.89
C SER A 81 -0.19 4.18 13.41
N PRO A 82 0.35 3.19 14.15
CA PRO A 82 0.31 1.80 13.72
C PRO A 82 -1.10 1.22 13.72
N CYS A 83 -1.36 0.36 12.74
CA CYS A 83 -2.55 -0.47 12.66
C CYS A 83 -2.16 -1.92 12.38
N ARG A 84 -3.09 -2.85 12.54
CA ARG A 84 -2.84 -4.27 12.31
C ARG A 84 -4.00 -4.99 11.63
N ILE A 85 -3.66 -6.08 10.96
CA ILE A 85 -4.57 -7.16 10.59
C ILE A 85 -4.00 -8.45 11.19
N GLY A 86 -4.84 -9.31 11.76
CA GLY A 86 -4.34 -10.50 12.44
C GLY A 86 -3.25 -10.16 13.46
N GLN A 87 -2.05 -10.70 13.27
CA GLN A 87 -0.87 -10.38 14.09
C GLN A 87 0.12 -9.42 13.40
N THR A 88 -0.06 -9.10 12.12
CA THR A 88 0.85 -8.21 11.38
C THR A 88 0.50 -6.74 11.62
N TRP A 89 1.49 -5.98 12.07
CA TRP A 89 1.44 -4.54 12.30
C TRP A 89 2.07 -3.77 11.13
N PHE A 90 1.43 -2.67 10.79
CA PHE A 90 1.87 -1.73 9.78
C PHE A 90 1.89 -0.33 10.37
N VAL A 91 2.73 0.52 9.80
CA VAL A 91 2.67 1.96 10.01
C VAL A 91 2.96 2.64 8.71
N TYR A 92 2.30 3.75 8.43
CA TYR A 92 2.76 4.61 7.36
C TYR A 92 3.42 5.87 7.90
N THR A 93 4.52 6.27 7.28
CA THR A 93 5.42 7.30 7.79
C THR A 93 6.20 7.96 6.66
N SER A 94 6.98 9.00 6.98
CA SER A 94 7.96 9.57 6.06
C SER A 94 9.16 8.63 5.87
N SER A 95 9.67 8.56 4.65
CA SER A 95 10.92 7.86 4.30
C SER A 95 12.11 8.29 5.16
N ASP A 96 12.11 9.55 5.59
CA ASP A 96 13.21 10.17 6.33
C ASP A 96 13.11 9.91 7.84
N GLU A 97 12.01 9.30 8.28
CA GLU A 97 11.77 8.97 9.67
C GLU A 97 12.51 7.70 10.05
N ALA A 98 13.23 7.72 11.19
CA ALA A 98 13.95 6.56 11.69
C ALA A 98 13.01 5.35 11.86
N TRP A 99 13.53 4.14 11.70
CA TRP A 99 12.73 2.94 11.95
C TRP A 99 12.27 2.94 13.41
N LEU A 100 10.97 2.77 13.66
CA LEU A 100 10.47 2.65 15.02
C LEU A 100 11.15 1.44 15.67
N ASN A 101 11.82 1.67 16.81
CA ASN A 101 12.63 0.69 17.53
C ASN A 101 11.97 -0.69 17.55
N GLU A 102 12.80 -1.71 17.36
CA GLU A 102 12.52 -3.06 16.83
C GLU A 102 11.49 -3.94 17.55
N SER A 103 10.80 -3.39 18.54
CA SER A 103 9.63 -3.96 19.19
C SER A 103 8.40 -3.25 18.63
N GLY A 104 7.59 -3.94 17.81
CA GLY A 104 6.24 -3.48 17.49
C GLY A 104 5.49 -3.10 18.78
N PRO A 105 4.39 -2.32 18.72
CA PRO A 105 3.75 -1.80 19.92
C PRO A 105 3.51 -2.95 20.90
N THR A 106 4.26 -2.92 22.00
CA THR A 106 4.12 -3.90 23.07
C THR A 106 2.70 -3.74 23.55
N LEU A 107 1.83 -4.72 23.29
CA LEU A 107 0.62 -4.88 24.08
C LEU A 107 1.13 -5.04 25.51
N GLN A 108 1.08 -3.94 26.26
CA GLN A 108 1.20 -3.97 27.71
C GLN A 108 -0.02 -4.75 28.19
N THR A 109 0.11 -6.07 28.15
CA THR A 109 -0.61 -6.91 29.08
C THR A 109 0.09 -6.60 30.40
N GLU A 110 -0.40 -5.60 31.12
CA GLU A 110 -0.24 -5.55 32.57
C GLU A 110 -0.93 -6.81 33.13
N ALA A 111 -0.26 -7.94 32.99
CA ALA A 111 -0.43 -9.07 33.87
C ALA A 111 0.28 -8.69 35.16
N THR A 112 -0.33 -7.78 35.92
CA THR A 112 -0.05 -7.68 37.35
C THR A 112 -0.59 -8.96 37.96
N GLN A 113 0.30 -9.94 38.09
CA GLN A 113 0.17 -11.01 39.08
C GLN A 113 0.10 -10.32 40.45
N GLN A 114 -1.10 -10.05 40.92
CA GLN A 114 -1.31 -9.77 42.34
C GLN A 114 -1.76 -11.06 42.99
N GLU A 115 -0.80 -11.62 43.70
CA GLU A 115 -0.94 -12.74 44.60
C GLU A 115 -2.05 -12.47 45.62
N LYS A 116 -2.73 -13.58 45.91
CA LYS A 116 -3.93 -13.75 46.69
C LYS A 116 -3.68 -13.46 48.18
N GLU A 117 -4.34 -12.44 48.73
CA GLU A 117 -4.75 -12.44 50.15
C GLU A 117 -6.14 -11.79 50.33
N THR A 118 -6.95 -12.42 51.17
CA THR A 118 -8.30 -12.04 51.60
C THR A 118 -8.47 -12.63 53.00
N PRO A 119 -9.31 -12.13 53.93
CA PRO A 119 -9.78 -10.77 54.27
C PRO A 119 -9.52 -10.45 55.78
N PRO A 120 -10.09 -9.38 56.40
CA PRO A 120 -11.45 -9.42 56.96
C PRO A 120 -12.28 -8.16 56.61
N ASP A 121 -13.52 -8.29 56.17
CA ASP A 121 -14.76 -8.25 56.97
C ASP A 121 -14.99 -6.94 57.75
N THR A 122 -15.85 -6.06 57.24
CA THR A 122 -17.12 -5.69 57.92
C THR A 122 -18.06 -5.02 56.91
N ALA A 123 -19.30 -5.52 56.88
CA ALA A 123 -20.43 -5.09 56.07
C ALA A 123 -20.83 -3.60 56.23
N HIS A 124 -21.52 -3.04 55.23
CA HIS A 124 -22.87 -2.50 55.41
C HIS A 124 -23.64 -2.35 54.07
N THR A 125 -24.80 -2.99 54.06
CA THR A 125 -25.97 -2.89 53.18
C THR A 125 -26.45 -1.47 52.86
N ILE A 126 -27.03 -1.27 51.65
CA ILE A 126 -28.36 -0.67 51.32
C ILE A 126 -28.62 -1.00 49.82
N LYS A 127 -29.48 -1.96 49.46
CA LYS A 127 -30.95 -1.90 49.21
C LYS A 127 -31.43 -1.02 48.02
N THR A 128 -31.77 -1.74 46.93
CA THR A 128 -32.98 -1.59 46.07
C THR A 128 -32.97 -0.45 45.02
N LYS A 129 -33.66 -0.48 43.86
CA LYS A 129 -34.90 -1.17 43.42
C LYS A 129 -34.92 -1.30 41.87
N SER A 130 -35.68 -2.28 41.43
CA SER A 130 -36.10 -2.68 40.08
C SER A 130 -36.95 -1.67 39.30
N LYS A 131 -36.98 -1.77 37.96
CA LYS A 131 -38.25 -2.01 37.22
C LYS A 131 -38.03 -2.45 35.76
N ARG A 132 -38.45 -3.68 35.45
CA ARG A 132 -38.88 -4.14 34.10
C ARG A 132 -40.31 -3.64 33.87
N TRP A 133 -40.76 -3.51 32.62
CA TRP A 133 -42.13 -3.79 32.06
C TRP A 133 -41.97 -3.73 30.52
N ILE A 134 -42.00 -4.84 29.78
CA ILE A 134 -43.13 -5.61 29.22
C ILE A 134 -43.97 -4.85 28.16
N LEU A 135 -44.10 -5.53 27.01
CA LEU A 135 -44.71 -5.21 25.71
C LEU A 135 -46.25 -5.05 25.73
N ALA A 136 -46.81 -4.31 24.74
CA ALA A 136 -47.68 -4.83 23.65
C ALA A 136 -48.87 -3.93 23.20
N SER A 137 -49.18 -4.06 21.90
CA SER A 137 -50.48 -3.85 21.21
C SER A 137 -50.88 -2.40 20.85
N MET A 138 -51.65 -2.10 19.79
CA MET A 138 -52.01 -2.72 18.51
C MET A 138 -52.86 -1.65 17.78
N ALA A 139 -52.85 -1.72 16.45
CA ALA A 139 -53.46 -0.79 15.51
C ALA A 139 -55.00 -0.64 15.59
N VAL A 140 -55.47 0.37 14.83
CA VAL A 140 -56.80 0.55 14.21
C VAL A 140 -57.75 1.54 14.90
N LEU A 141 -57.84 2.76 14.34
CA LEU A 141 -59.08 3.41 13.84
C LEU A 141 -58.69 4.83 13.31
N VAL A 142 -58.30 5.05 12.04
CA VAL A 142 -59.12 5.12 10.82
C VAL A 142 -60.26 6.15 10.94
N LEU A 143 -60.18 7.17 10.05
CA LEU A 143 -61.24 8.06 9.57
C LEU A 143 -61.67 9.24 10.44
N LEU A 144 -61.09 10.42 10.15
CA LEU A 144 -61.84 11.65 9.84
C LEU A 144 -61.03 12.40 8.75
N PHE A 145 -61.34 12.19 7.47
CA PHE A 145 -62.18 13.09 6.65
C PHE A 145 -61.58 14.50 6.54
N GLY A 146 -61.27 15.11 5.39
CA GLY A 146 -61.52 14.82 3.98
C GLY A 146 -61.00 16.06 3.22
N THR A 147 -60.25 15.88 2.14
CA THR A 147 -60.75 16.15 0.78
C THR A 147 -61.56 17.46 0.63
N MET A 148 -60.90 18.56 0.27
CA MET A 148 -61.35 19.56 -0.73
C MET A 148 -60.15 20.45 -1.13
N MET A 149 -59.65 20.35 -2.37
CA MET A 149 -59.95 21.28 -3.50
C MET A 149 -59.30 22.66 -3.26
N THR A 150 -58.47 23.30 -4.09
CA THR A 150 -58.06 23.17 -5.51
C THR A 150 -57.10 24.33 -5.83
N VAL A 151 -56.22 24.14 -6.82
CA VAL A 151 -55.65 25.14 -7.76
C VAL A 151 -54.64 26.19 -7.25
N LEU A 152 -53.38 25.99 -7.66
CA LEU A 152 -52.42 26.96 -8.21
C LEU A 152 -51.14 26.14 -8.54
N LEU A 153 -50.97 25.54 -9.73
CA LEU A 153 -50.61 26.17 -11.01
C LEU A 153 -49.65 27.36 -10.90
N ALA A 154 -48.36 27.06 -10.77
CA ALA A 154 -47.28 27.78 -11.44
C ALA A 154 -46.07 26.84 -11.53
N LYS A 155 -45.89 26.15 -12.66
CA LYS A 155 -44.80 26.42 -13.60
C LYS A 155 -43.41 26.31 -12.97
N GLY A 156 -42.74 25.19 -13.25
CA GLY A 156 -41.34 24.96 -12.90
C GLY A 156 -40.88 23.57 -13.33
N SER A 157 -41.13 23.21 -14.59
CA SER A 157 -40.42 22.11 -15.25
C SER A 157 -39.03 22.62 -15.61
N GLU A 158 -38.12 22.64 -14.64
CA GLU A 158 -36.69 22.69 -14.92
C GLU A 158 -36.26 21.24 -15.17
N GLU A 159 -35.94 20.95 -16.42
CA GLU A 159 -35.22 19.75 -16.84
C GLU A 159 -33.92 19.64 -16.03
N LEU A 160 -33.92 18.83 -14.97
CA LEU A 160 -32.68 18.25 -14.48
C LEU A 160 -32.37 17.04 -15.36
N SER A 161 -31.70 17.32 -16.47
CA SER A 161 -30.96 16.33 -17.24
C SER A 161 -29.95 15.68 -16.30
N SER A 162 -30.25 14.45 -15.87
CA SER A 162 -29.27 13.57 -15.25
C SER A 162 -28.20 13.26 -16.30
N ILE A 163 -27.05 13.92 -16.21
CA ILE A 163 -25.85 13.46 -16.93
C ILE A 163 -25.43 12.17 -16.22
N GLU A 164 -25.80 11.04 -16.81
CA GLU A 164 -25.26 9.73 -16.50
C GLU A 164 -23.83 9.69 -17.06
N ILE A 165 -22.84 9.92 -16.20
CA ILE A 165 -21.43 9.69 -16.53
C ILE A 165 -21.22 8.18 -16.43
N GLU A 166 -21.41 7.47 -17.53
CA GLU A 166 -21.00 6.08 -17.66
C GLU A 166 -19.46 6.05 -17.77
N PRO A 167 -18.72 5.48 -16.80
CA PRO A 167 -17.27 5.35 -16.92
C PRO A 167 -16.97 4.25 -17.94
N SER A 168 -16.91 4.60 -19.21
CA SER A 168 -16.43 3.72 -20.27
C SER A 168 -14.93 3.54 -20.11
N ILE A 169 -14.51 2.47 -19.44
CA ILE A 169 -13.11 2.05 -19.46
C ILE A 169 -12.80 1.66 -20.92
N PRO A 170 -11.82 2.29 -21.59
CA PRO A 170 -11.53 2.01 -22.99
C PRO A 170 -11.11 0.54 -23.17
N VAL A 171 -11.85 -0.18 -24.02
CA VAL A 171 -11.53 -1.55 -24.42
C VAL A 171 -10.47 -1.50 -25.52
N LEU A 172 -9.31 -2.14 -25.30
CA LEU A 172 -8.22 -2.17 -26.27
C LEU A 172 -8.10 -3.52 -26.98
N ASP A 173 -7.98 -3.47 -28.32
CA ASP A 173 -7.54 -4.57 -29.17
C ASP A 173 -6.00 -4.67 -29.21
N ALA A 174 -5.42 -5.67 -29.89
CA ALA A 174 -3.97 -5.90 -29.86
C ALA A 174 -3.15 -4.69 -30.37
N SER A 175 -3.64 -4.01 -31.41
CA SER A 175 -3.01 -2.79 -31.93
C SER A 175 -3.07 -1.65 -30.91
N GLY A 176 -4.22 -1.46 -30.26
CA GLY A 176 -4.39 -0.50 -29.18
C GLY A 176 -3.49 -0.79 -27.98
N VAL A 177 -3.39 -2.07 -27.56
CA VAL A 177 -2.48 -2.51 -26.50
C VAL A 177 -1.02 -2.22 -26.85
N MET A 178 -0.60 -2.58 -28.07
CA MET A 178 0.78 -2.35 -28.53
C MET A 178 1.13 -0.85 -28.54
N LYS A 179 0.25 -0.02 -29.12
CA LYS A 179 0.43 1.43 -29.16
C LYS A 179 0.52 2.02 -27.76
N GLN A 180 -0.43 1.67 -26.89
CA GLN A 180 -0.51 2.23 -25.55
C GLN A 180 0.67 1.80 -24.67
N LEU A 181 1.11 0.54 -24.75
CA LEU A 181 2.30 0.07 -24.04
C LEU A 181 3.57 0.76 -24.55
N SER A 182 3.67 1.00 -25.85
CA SER A 182 4.82 1.72 -26.45
C SER A 182 4.89 3.16 -25.95
N GLU A 183 3.77 3.89 -25.91
CA GLU A 183 3.69 5.23 -25.33
C GLU A 183 4.07 5.23 -23.84
N MET A 184 3.57 4.27 -23.07
CA MET A 184 3.90 4.17 -21.64
C MET A 184 5.38 3.83 -21.38
N LEU A 185 6.03 3.09 -22.28
CA LEU A 185 7.46 2.80 -22.23
C LEU A 185 8.28 4.05 -22.55
N GLU A 186 7.91 4.81 -23.57
CA GLU A 186 8.56 6.07 -23.97
C GLU A 186 8.49 7.13 -22.87
N GLU A 187 7.32 7.33 -22.26
CA GLU A 187 7.14 8.24 -21.12
C GLU A 187 8.07 7.94 -19.93
N ARG A 188 8.58 6.71 -19.85
CA ARG A 188 9.38 6.20 -18.74
C ARG A 188 10.83 5.94 -19.14
N GLY A 189 11.24 6.29 -20.36
CA GLY A 189 12.61 6.09 -20.85
C GLY A 189 13.01 4.62 -20.99
N LEU A 190 12.05 3.71 -21.20
CA LEU A 190 12.30 2.26 -21.31
C LEU A 190 12.28 1.73 -22.76
N GLU A 191 11.89 2.56 -23.73
CA GLU A 191 11.70 2.23 -25.16
C GLU A 191 12.98 1.79 -25.89
N ALA A 192 14.14 2.16 -25.35
CA ALA A 192 15.45 1.74 -25.84
C ALA A 192 15.79 0.30 -25.43
N MET A 193 15.32 -0.13 -24.25
CA MET A 193 15.66 -1.43 -23.64
C MET A 193 14.59 -2.49 -23.86
N ILE A 194 13.35 -2.06 -24.09
CA ILE A 194 12.17 -2.90 -24.19
C ILE A 194 11.46 -2.62 -25.52
N LYS A 195 11.12 -3.69 -26.25
CA LYS A 195 10.30 -3.67 -27.45
C LYS A 195 8.97 -4.37 -27.19
N VAL A 196 7.92 -3.84 -27.80
CA VAL A 196 6.57 -4.42 -27.79
C VAL A 196 6.30 -4.94 -29.20
N GLU A 197 5.95 -6.21 -29.29
CA GLU A 197 5.69 -6.88 -30.57
C GLU A 197 4.31 -7.55 -30.51
N MET A 198 3.51 -7.37 -31.56
CA MET A 198 2.27 -8.11 -31.72
C MET A 198 2.59 -9.52 -32.23
N THR A 199 2.29 -10.54 -31.43
CA THR A 199 2.47 -11.94 -31.82
C THR A 199 1.26 -12.43 -32.63
N ASP A 200 0.06 -12.10 -32.16
CA ASP A 200 -1.22 -12.33 -32.85
C ASP A 200 -2.31 -11.37 -32.33
N GLU A 201 -3.55 -11.52 -32.79
CA GLU A 201 -4.69 -10.65 -32.42
C GLU A 201 -5.09 -10.69 -30.93
N MET A 202 -4.65 -11.71 -30.18
CA MET A 202 -4.92 -11.88 -28.75
C MET A 202 -3.65 -11.91 -27.91
N ASN A 203 -2.46 -11.75 -28.49
CA ASN A 203 -1.20 -11.84 -27.77
C ASN A 203 -0.22 -10.75 -28.21
N VAL A 204 0.25 -9.98 -27.22
CA VAL A 204 1.31 -8.98 -27.37
C VAL A 204 2.47 -9.39 -26.47
N ALA A 205 3.67 -9.49 -27.03
CA ALA A 205 4.88 -9.81 -26.27
C ALA A 205 5.67 -8.54 -25.95
N ILE A 206 6.22 -8.49 -24.74
CA ILE A 206 7.17 -7.47 -24.30
C ILE A 206 8.53 -8.15 -24.13
N LYS A 207 9.53 -7.70 -24.88
CA LYS A 207 10.85 -8.31 -24.94
C LYS A 207 11.91 -7.28 -24.64
N GLY A 208 12.93 -7.66 -23.89
CA GLY A 208 14.02 -6.74 -23.56
C GLY A 208 14.94 -7.27 -22.49
N ARG A 209 15.97 -6.48 -22.20
CA ARG A 209 16.88 -6.71 -21.08
C ARG A 209 16.93 -5.45 -20.25
N ILE A 210 16.68 -5.57 -18.95
CA ILE A 210 16.63 -4.43 -18.04
C ILE A 210 17.28 -4.77 -16.70
N ASP A 211 17.65 -3.77 -15.93
CA ASP A 211 18.16 -3.96 -14.57
C ASP A 211 17.05 -4.12 -13.53
N LEU A 212 17.42 -4.37 -12.27
CA LEU A 212 16.50 -4.52 -11.14
C LEU A 212 15.63 -3.27 -10.92
N THR A 213 16.19 -2.07 -11.08
CA THR A 213 15.48 -0.79 -10.92
C THR A 213 14.39 -0.63 -11.96
N SER A 214 14.77 -0.79 -13.23
CA SER A 214 13.90 -0.67 -14.40
C SER A 214 12.84 -1.77 -14.39
N SER A 215 13.15 -2.95 -13.84
CA SER A 215 12.16 -4.01 -13.60
C SER A 215 11.05 -3.54 -12.67
N GLY A 216 11.40 -2.80 -11.60
CA GLY A 216 10.41 -2.16 -10.73
C GLY A 216 9.53 -1.15 -11.47
N VAL A 217 10.12 -0.34 -12.35
CA VAL A 217 9.39 0.64 -13.18
C VAL A 217 8.43 -0.07 -14.14
N LEU A 218 8.89 -1.09 -14.86
CA LEU A 218 8.10 -1.89 -15.78
C LEU A 218 6.91 -2.56 -15.07
N LYS A 219 7.14 -3.23 -13.93
CA LYS A 219 6.06 -3.88 -13.16
C LYS A 219 4.96 -2.91 -12.74
N ARG A 220 5.34 -1.72 -12.25
CA ARG A 220 4.38 -0.67 -11.87
C ARG A 220 3.60 -0.15 -13.08
N MET A 221 4.27 0.03 -14.22
CA MET A 221 3.64 0.46 -15.47
C MET A 221 2.61 -0.57 -15.95
N LEU A 222 2.98 -1.85 -16.02
CA LEU A 222 2.07 -2.92 -16.45
C LEU A 222 0.86 -3.06 -15.51
N ARG A 223 1.06 -2.88 -14.20
CA ARG A 223 -0.04 -2.83 -13.23
C ARG A 223 -0.99 -1.67 -13.50
N ARG A 224 -0.46 -0.47 -13.79
CA ARG A 224 -1.28 0.70 -14.16
C ARG A 224 -2.04 0.46 -15.45
N PHE A 225 -1.39 -0.11 -16.47
CA PHE A 225 -2.02 -0.46 -17.75
C PHE A 225 -3.25 -1.38 -17.53
N LYS A 226 -3.07 -2.47 -16.78
CA LYS A 226 -4.14 -3.44 -16.47
C LYS A 226 -5.32 -2.85 -15.69
N ARG A 227 -5.10 -1.78 -14.93
CA ARG A 227 -6.16 -1.08 -14.17
C ARG A 227 -6.87 -0.02 -15.01
N THR A 228 -6.17 0.61 -15.96
CA THR A 228 -6.68 1.73 -16.75
C THR A 228 -7.40 1.26 -18.03
N PHE A 229 -7.01 0.12 -18.59
CA PHE A 229 -7.55 -0.38 -19.85
C PHE A 229 -8.15 -1.77 -19.66
N MET A 230 -9.34 -2.01 -20.20
CA MET A 230 -9.87 -3.37 -20.29
C MET A 230 -9.38 -4.00 -21.59
N THR A 231 -8.78 -5.19 -21.52
CA THR A 231 -8.37 -5.90 -22.74
C THR A 231 -8.45 -7.40 -22.52
N GLN A 232 -8.84 -8.13 -23.57
CA GLN A 232 -8.77 -9.60 -23.60
C GLN A 232 -7.43 -10.09 -24.18
N VAL A 233 -6.60 -9.17 -24.68
CA VAL A 233 -5.28 -9.45 -25.22
C VAL A 233 -4.35 -9.82 -24.07
N ARG A 234 -3.70 -10.98 -24.17
CA ARG A 234 -2.69 -11.43 -23.21
C ARG A 234 -1.39 -10.68 -23.47
N ILE A 235 -0.79 -10.18 -22.40
CA ILE A 235 0.55 -9.59 -22.43
C ILE A 235 1.52 -10.65 -21.95
N ASP A 236 2.40 -11.10 -22.85
CA ASP A 236 3.46 -12.04 -22.56
C ASP A 236 4.76 -11.29 -22.21
N ASP A 237 5.14 -11.33 -20.93
CA ASP A 237 6.33 -10.67 -20.42
C ASP A 237 7.55 -11.59 -20.58
N GLN A 238 8.35 -11.33 -21.61
CA GLN A 238 9.59 -12.04 -21.93
C GLN A 238 10.83 -11.18 -21.59
N VAL A 239 10.70 -10.24 -20.66
CA VAL A 239 11.81 -9.36 -20.27
C VAL A 239 12.77 -10.07 -19.32
N ILE A 240 14.05 -10.08 -19.67
CA ILE A 240 15.11 -10.67 -18.85
C ILE A 240 15.68 -9.60 -17.93
N VAL A 241 15.49 -9.80 -16.62
CA VAL A 241 16.13 -8.95 -15.61
C VAL A 241 17.59 -9.36 -15.46
N THR A 242 18.49 -8.42 -15.70
CA THR A 242 19.94 -8.58 -15.50
C THR A 242 20.31 -7.90 -14.19
N GLU A 243 21.09 -8.56 -13.35
CA GLU A 243 21.77 -7.88 -12.24
C GLU A 243 22.85 -6.98 -12.83
N GLN A 244 22.51 -5.74 -13.22
CA GLN A 244 23.54 -4.77 -13.57
C GLN A 244 24.14 -4.24 -12.27
N GLY A 245 25.30 -4.78 -11.92
CA GLY A 245 26.16 -4.30 -10.84
C GLY A 245 26.85 -2.98 -11.21
N LEU A 246 27.77 -2.55 -10.36
CA LEU A 246 28.51 -1.30 -10.58
C LEU A 246 29.31 -1.35 -11.90
N PRO A 247 29.37 -0.23 -12.65
CA PRO A 247 30.17 -0.14 -13.87
C PRO A 247 31.69 -0.10 -13.60
N PHE A 248 32.07 -0.02 -12.33
CA PHE A 248 33.43 -0.10 -11.83
C PHE A 248 33.54 -1.13 -10.71
N GLU A 249 34.74 -1.67 -10.52
CA GLU A 249 34.99 -2.67 -9.50
C GLU A 249 35.45 -2.02 -8.18
N VAL A 250 34.86 -2.46 -7.08
CA VAL A 250 35.29 -2.10 -5.72
C VAL A 250 36.47 -2.99 -5.34
N LYS A 251 37.67 -2.41 -5.23
CA LYS A 251 38.90 -3.15 -4.96
C LYS A 251 39.20 -3.28 -3.47
N THR A 252 38.94 -2.21 -2.73
CA THR A 252 39.19 -2.15 -1.30
C THR A 252 38.20 -1.20 -0.71
N ILE A 253 37.78 -1.45 0.51
CA ILE A 253 37.04 -0.47 1.29
C ILE A 253 37.75 -0.35 2.64
N VAL A 254 37.66 0.82 3.25
CA VAL A 254 38.40 1.12 4.46
C VAL A 254 37.39 1.59 5.48
N ALA A 255 37.17 0.76 6.50
CA ALA A 255 36.40 1.13 7.67
C ALA A 255 37.28 1.92 8.66
N GLY A 256 36.70 2.89 9.38
CA GLY A 256 37.39 3.65 10.42
C GLY A 256 36.98 5.12 10.51
N LYS A 257 37.89 5.98 10.99
CA LYS A 257 37.63 7.41 11.22
C LYS A 257 37.28 8.19 9.95
N THR A 258 37.78 7.72 8.80
CA THR A 258 37.55 8.32 7.47
C THR A 258 37.19 7.19 6.50
N PRO A 259 35.93 6.73 6.53
CA PRO A 259 35.50 5.60 5.72
C PRO A 259 35.52 5.96 4.24
N HIS A 260 36.07 5.08 3.39
CA HIS A 260 36.18 5.30 1.95
C HIS A 260 36.27 4.00 1.16
N VAL A 261 35.97 4.08 -0.13
CA VAL A 261 36.08 2.98 -1.09
C VAL A 261 37.19 3.30 -2.09
N VAL A 262 37.99 2.30 -2.43
CA VAL A 262 39.01 2.36 -3.48
C VAL A 262 38.59 1.46 -4.63
N THR A 263 38.51 2.05 -5.82
CA THR A 263 38.16 1.30 -7.05
C THR A 263 39.39 0.62 -7.67
N ASN A 264 39.17 -0.27 -8.64
CA ASN A 264 40.25 -0.91 -9.40
C ASN A 264 41.22 0.09 -10.07
N ASN A 265 40.71 1.27 -10.47
CA ASN A 265 41.48 2.35 -11.09
C ASN A 265 42.21 3.26 -10.08
N ARG A 266 42.18 2.92 -8.79
CA ARG A 266 42.77 3.69 -7.67
C ARG A 266 42.06 5.02 -7.36
N ASP A 267 40.86 5.22 -7.89
CA ASP A 267 40.01 6.34 -7.44
C ASP A 267 39.54 6.06 -6.01
N ILE A 268 39.57 7.09 -5.17
CA ILE A 268 39.12 7.06 -3.78
C ILE A 268 37.78 7.78 -3.71
N LEU A 269 36.75 7.08 -3.24
CA LEU A 269 35.39 7.61 -3.06
C LEU A 269 35.07 7.69 -1.57
N PHE A 270 34.63 8.86 -1.13
CA PHE A 270 34.08 9.10 0.21
C PHE A 270 32.54 9.08 0.16
N LEU A 271 31.92 9.01 1.33
CA LEU A 271 30.48 9.13 1.46
C LEU A 271 29.99 10.41 0.78
N GLY A 272 29.05 10.27 -0.16
CA GLY A 272 28.49 11.33 -0.99
C GLY A 272 29.16 11.52 -2.35
N ASP A 273 30.34 10.94 -2.58
CA ASP A 273 31.03 11.03 -3.86
C ASP A 273 30.32 10.20 -4.94
N GLU A 274 30.40 10.66 -6.18
CA GLU A 274 29.75 10.04 -7.33
C GLU A 274 30.78 9.59 -8.35
N LYS A 275 30.60 8.37 -8.88
CA LYS A 275 31.41 7.82 -9.96
C LYS A 275 30.49 7.12 -10.96
N GLU A 276 30.62 7.49 -12.23
CA GLU A 276 29.91 6.83 -13.34
C GLU A 276 28.39 6.71 -13.12
N GLY A 277 27.79 7.74 -12.49
CA GLY A 277 26.36 7.80 -12.19
C GLY A 277 25.93 7.06 -10.92
N TYR A 278 26.88 6.57 -10.11
CA TYR A 278 26.64 5.91 -8.83
C TYR A 278 27.29 6.70 -7.69
N ARG A 279 26.46 7.13 -6.73
CA ARG A 279 26.85 7.84 -5.53
C ARG A 279 27.05 6.88 -4.37
N LEU A 280 28.16 7.02 -3.65
CA LEU A 280 28.43 6.27 -2.44
C LEU A 280 27.57 6.82 -1.30
N VAL A 281 26.57 6.06 -0.83
CA VAL A 281 25.57 6.56 0.14
C VAL A 281 25.67 5.93 1.52
N ASP A 282 26.31 4.77 1.65
CA ASP A 282 26.57 4.13 2.94
C ASP A 282 27.89 3.35 2.92
N ILE A 283 28.62 3.40 4.04
CA ILE A 283 29.77 2.55 4.33
C ILE A 283 29.61 2.04 5.76
N SER A 284 29.18 0.79 5.88
CA SER A 284 28.94 0.10 7.15
C SER A 284 30.05 -0.92 7.43
N GLU A 285 29.95 -1.65 8.55
CA GLU A 285 30.95 -2.66 8.92
C GLU A 285 30.99 -3.84 7.93
N ASP A 286 29.83 -4.24 7.39
CA ASP A 286 29.65 -5.44 6.57
C ASP A 286 29.18 -5.17 5.13
N ARG A 287 28.92 -3.91 4.79
CA ARG A 287 28.40 -3.54 3.47
C ARG A 287 28.76 -2.12 3.05
N VAL A 288 28.70 -1.89 1.75
CA VAL A 288 28.75 -0.58 1.13
C VAL A 288 27.60 -0.44 0.16
N ILE A 289 26.98 0.74 0.12
CA ILE A 289 25.84 1.01 -0.75
C ILE A 289 26.16 2.14 -1.72
N PHE A 290 25.89 1.87 -2.99
CA PHE A 290 25.90 2.84 -4.07
C PHE A 290 24.48 3.06 -4.59
N ASP A 291 24.13 4.31 -4.85
CA ASP A 291 22.82 4.73 -5.36
C ASP A 291 22.99 5.49 -6.68
N GLY A 292 22.20 5.17 -7.70
CA GLY A 292 22.44 5.65 -9.06
C GLY A 292 21.37 5.19 -10.03
N VAL A 293 21.78 4.74 -11.22
CA VAL A 293 20.89 4.05 -12.18
C VAL A 293 20.23 2.84 -11.53
N SER A 294 20.98 2.16 -10.65
CA SER A 294 20.46 1.16 -9.74
C SER A 294 21.06 1.31 -8.35
N ARG A 295 20.33 0.87 -7.32
CA ARG A 295 20.90 0.74 -5.98
C ARG A 295 21.69 -0.57 -5.94
N VAL A 296 22.98 -0.49 -5.69
CA VAL A 296 23.87 -1.65 -5.63
C VAL A 296 24.46 -1.75 -4.23
N GLU A 297 24.29 -2.91 -3.61
CA GLU A 297 24.89 -3.25 -2.32
C GLU A 297 26.07 -4.19 -2.54
N VAL A 298 27.22 -3.84 -1.95
CA VAL A 298 28.44 -4.64 -1.98
C VAL A 298 28.72 -5.13 -0.57
N VAL A 299 28.57 -6.43 -0.34
CA VAL A 299 28.89 -7.11 0.92
C VAL A 299 30.36 -7.55 0.90
N TRP A 300 31.07 -7.43 2.02
CA TRP A 300 32.52 -7.66 2.09
C TRP A 300 33.01 -8.33 3.38
#